data_AF-A0A3D2JDG5-F1
#
_entry.id   AF-A0A3D2JDG5-F1
#
_cell.length_a   1.000
_cell.length_b   1.000
_cell.length_c   1.000
_cell.angle_alpha   90.00
_cell.angle_beta   90.00
_cell.angle_gamma   90.00
#
_symmetry.space_group_name_H-M   'P 1'
#
loop_
_entity.id
_entity.type
_entity.pdbx_description
1 polymer ?
#
loop_
_entity_poly.entity_id
_entity_poly.type
_entity_poly.pdbx_seq_one_letter_code
_entity_poly.pdbx_strand_id
1 'polypeptide(L)'
;MADKPYPIPWLEEDTTVIVEEMLNDPTSKRWSECLDFVRERVRIQARNIPQDVREDIVQDVMVQITRSLHTFQHNCSLTTWIFLIVKSRVIDKYREITRITKISVLSTDFLKSNEENEHSSPLILHVSRTAEEVFMIRESIRQIVAAIQEYLSTHANAERNRKILHMVLDEGHTLKEAAIAAGCSAAVAGYVVRSAQMYIRKKLRE
;
A
#
# COMPACT_ATOMS: atom_id res chain seq x y z
N MET A 1 19.32 -12.25 -3.31
CA MET A 1 19.30 -12.11 -1.83
C MET A 1 17.84 -12.10 -1.41
N ALA A 2 17.42 -13.10 -0.64
CA ALA A 2 16.05 -13.20 -0.15
C ALA A 2 15.84 -12.13 0.93
N ASP A 3 14.86 -11.24 0.71
CA ASP A 3 14.42 -10.24 1.68
C ASP A 3 13.89 -11.00 2.90
N LYS A 4 14.64 -10.98 4.02
CA LYS A 4 14.18 -11.58 5.27
C LYS A 4 12.91 -10.82 5.69
N PRO A 5 11.84 -11.52 6.14
CA PRO A 5 10.69 -10.83 6.70
C PRO A 5 11.19 -9.98 7.87
N TYR A 6 11.01 -8.66 7.77
CA TYR A 6 11.35 -7.75 8.86
C TYR A 6 10.68 -8.27 10.14
N PRO A 7 11.43 -8.42 11.24
CA PRO A 7 10.86 -8.90 12.49
C PRO A 7 9.80 -7.89 12.90
N ILE A 8 8.55 -8.36 12.95
CA ILE A 8 7.45 -7.56 13.47
C ILE A 8 7.78 -7.35 14.96
N PRO A 9 8.04 -6.11 15.42
CA PRO A 9 8.69 -5.89 16.72
C PRO A 9 7.91 -6.46 17.93
N TRP A 10 6.62 -6.74 17.72
CA TRP A 10 5.63 -6.97 18.77
C TRP A 10 4.82 -8.26 18.54
N LEU A 11 5.25 -9.14 17.64
CA LEU A 11 4.40 -10.24 17.14
C LEU A 11 4.00 -11.24 18.24
N GLU A 12 4.81 -11.36 19.28
CA GLU A 12 4.67 -12.39 20.32
C GLU A 12 4.45 -11.81 21.73
N GLU A 13 4.36 -10.48 21.85
CA GLU A 13 4.22 -9.80 23.14
C GLU A 13 2.77 -9.37 23.41
N ASP A 14 2.40 -9.32 24.70
CA ASP A 14 1.09 -8.81 25.11
C ASP A 14 0.97 -7.33 24.72
N THR A 15 0.02 -7.06 23.84
CA THR A 15 -0.22 -5.73 23.30
C THR A 15 -0.60 -4.73 24.41
N THR A 16 -1.18 -5.20 25.51
CA THR A 16 -1.57 -4.38 26.66
C THR A 16 -0.36 -3.77 27.34
N VAL A 17 0.66 -4.59 27.63
CA VAL A 17 1.90 -4.16 28.27
C VAL A 17 2.63 -3.13 27.41
N ILE A 18 2.70 -3.38 26.10
CA ILE A 18 3.33 -2.46 25.14
C ILE A 18 2.64 -1.10 25.13
N VAL A 19 1.31 -1.09 25.03
CA VAL A 19 0.53 0.15 24.95
C VAL A 19 0.66 0.94 26.24
N GLU A 20 0.59 0.28 27.40
CA GLU A 20 0.81 0.91 28.70
C GLU A 20 2.22 1.50 28.82
N GLU A 21 3.26 0.77 28.41
CA GLU A 21 4.64 1.27 28.39
C GLU A 21 4.75 2.52 27.52
N MET A 22 4.21 2.48 26.29
CA MET A 22 4.25 3.61 25.36
C MET A 22 3.48 4.84 25.85
N LEU A 23 2.38 4.66 26.60
CA LEU A 23 1.60 5.76 27.17
C LEU A 23 2.28 6.38 28.39
N ASN A 24 2.96 5.57 29.21
CA ASN A 24 3.62 6.01 30.44
C ASN A 24 5.01 6.60 30.20
N ASP A 25 5.73 6.10 29.18
CA ASP A 25 7.09 6.55 28.85
C ASP A 25 7.20 6.97 27.37
N PRO A 26 7.13 8.29 27.08
CA PRO A 26 7.34 8.83 25.74
C PRO A 26 8.75 8.60 25.19
N THR A 27 9.73 8.26 26.04
CA THR A 27 11.12 7.97 25.65
C THR A 27 11.40 6.49 25.48
N SER A 28 10.39 5.63 25.69
CA SER A 28 10.53 4.18 25.54
C SER A 28 11.02 3.82 24.14
N LYS A 29 11.89 2.80 24.09
CA LYS A 29 12.38 2.18 22.85
C LYS A 29 11.23 1.71 21.95
N ARG A 30 10.06 1.39 22.51
CA ARG A 30 8.87 1.02 21.76
C ARG A 30 8.47 2.08 20.73
N TRP A 31 8.59 3.37 21.04
CA TRP A 31 8.30 4.42 20.08
C TRP A 31 9.22 4.38 18.85
N SER A 32 10.51 4.05 19.05
CA SER A 32 11.45 3.87 17.94
C SER A 32 11.12 2.64 17.08
N GLU A 33 10.73 1.54 17.71
CA GLU A 33 10.29 0.32 17.02
C GLU A 33 9.02 0.56 16.21
N CYS A 34 8.10 1.38 16.75
CA CYS A 34 6.89 1.82 16.05
C CYS A 34 7.22 2.65 14.81
N LEU A 35 8.15 3.60 14.95
CA LEU A 35 8.59 4.43 13.82
C LEU A 35 9.18 3.58 12.70
N ASP A 36 10.08 2.64 13.02
CA ASP A 36 10.69 1.77 12.03
C ASP A 36 9.67 0.85 11.35
N PHE A 37 8.71 0.33 12.11
CA PHE A 37 7.59 -0.42 11.56
C PHE A 37 6.75 0.43 10.59
N VAL A 38 6.39 1.65 10.97
CA VAL A 38 5.63 2.58 10.13
C VAL A 38 6.40 2.92 8.85
N ARG A 39 7.70 3.25 8.95
CA ARG A 39 8.56 3.53 7.79
C ARG A 39 8.54 2.40 6.79
N GLU A 40 8.75 1.16 7.24
CA GLU A 40 8.76 0.02 6.33
C GLU A 40 7.38 -0.21 5.69
N ARG A 41 6.30 -0.06 6.47
CA ARG A 41 4.93 -0.17 5.92
C ARG A 41 4.64 0.91 4.88
N VAL A 42 5.05 2.14 5.11
CA VAL A 42 4.91 3.23 4.13
C VAL A 42 5.79 2.95 2.91
N ARG A 43 7.04 2.50 3.08
CA ARG A 43 7.94 2.16 1.97
C ARG A 43 7.31 1.12 1.03
N ILE A 44 6.70 0.08 1.59
CA ILE A 44 6.03 -0.99 0.83
C ILE A 44 4.75 -0.48 0.15
N GLN A 45 3.86 0.21 0.89
CA GLN A 45 2.54 0.60 0.39
C GLN A 45 2.57 1.82 -0.54
N ALA A 46 3.51 2.74 -0.33
CA ALA A 46 3.67 3.98 -1.06
C ALA A 46 4.86 3.94 -2.05
N ARG A 47 5.18 2.77 -2.61
CA ARG A 47 6.35 2.59 -3.51
C ARG A 47 6.40 3.53 -4.72
N ASN A 48 5.25 4.05 -5.15
CA ASN A 48 5.11 4.96 -6.30
C ASN A 48 5.08 6.44 -5.88
N ILE A 49 5.24 6.74 -4.59
CA ILE A 49 5.28 8.08 -4.03
C ILE A 49 6.75 8.46 -3.80
N PRO A 50 7.17 9.70 -4.13
CA PRO A 50 8.51 10.21 -3.85
C PRO A 50 8.91 10.10 -2.36
N GLN A 51 10.22 9.96 -2.11
CA GLN A 51 10.75 9.66 -0.77
C GLN A 51 10.41 10.74 0.26
N ASP A 52 10.51 12.01 -0.12
CA ASP A 52 10.13 13.18 0.66
C ASP A 52 8.68 13.08 1.16
N VAL A 53 7.75 12.79 0.25
CA VAL A 53 6.33 12.65 0.58
C VAL A 53 6.07 11.38 1.43
N ARG A 54 6.90 10.34 1.28
CA ARG A 54 6.81 9.16 2.16
C ARG A 54 7.20 9.50 3.60
N GLU A 55 8.21 10.32 3.82
CA GLU A 55 8.57 10.76 5.17
C GLU A 55 7.45 11.62 5.79
N ASP A 56 6.79 12.47 5.00
CA ASP A 56 5.60 13.22 5.47
C ASP A 56 4.47 12.28 5.92
N ILE A 57 4.21 11.22 5.14
CA ILE A 57 3.22 10.19 5.51
C ILE A 57 3.61 9.51 6.82
N VAL A 58 4.89 9.15 6.98
CA VAL A 58 5.39 8.54 8.22
C VAL A 58 5.14 9.47 9.41
N GLN A 59 5.46 10.75 9.26
CA GLN A 59 5.24 11.75 10.31
C GLN A 59 3.75 11.88 10.67
N ASP A 60 2.88 12.02 9.67
CA ASP A 60 1.42 12.09 9.85
C ASP A 60 0.87 10.88 10.60
N VAL A 61 1.32 9.68 10.21
CA VAL A 61 0.93 8.43 10.87
C VAL A 61 1.40 8.41 12.32
N MET A 62 2.66 8.77 12.59
CA MET A 62 3.18 8.77 13.96
C MET A 62 2.44 9.76 14.85
N VAL A 63 2.16 10.97 14.35
CA VAL A 63 1.34 11.96 15.07
C VAL A 63 -0.05 11.41 15.36
N GLN A 64 -0.66 10.73 14.38
CA GLN A 64 -1.97 10.11 14.57
C GLN A 64 -1.91 9.01 15.64
N ILE A 65 -0.94 8.11 15.57
CA ILE A 65 -0.73 7.03 16.56
C ILE A 65 -0.60 7.63 17.95
N THR A 66 0.30 8.58 18.16
CA THR A 66 0.49 9.22 19.48
C THR A 66 -0.79 9.84 20.02
N ARG A 67 -1.61 10.46 19.15
CA ARG A 67 -2.88 11.07 19.55
C ARG A 67 -3.96 10.04 19.86
N SER A 68 -4.02 8.92 19.15
CA SER A 68 -5.12 7.96 19.29
C SER A 68 -4.75 6.69 20.07
N LEU A 69 -3.50 6.51 20.48
CA LEU A 69 -3.04 5.30 21.18
C LEU A 69 -3.83 5.04 22.46
N HIS A 70 -4.15 6.10 23.23
CA HIS A 70 -4.96 6.01 24.44
C HIS A 70 -6.39 5.52 24.21
N THR A 71 -6.88 5.57 22.96
CA THR A 71 -8.23 5.09 22.59
C THR A 71 -8.22 3.66 22.07
N PHE A 72 -7.06 3.00 22.04
CA PHE A 72 -6.92 1.65 21.52
C PHE A 72 -7.64 0.64 22.45
N GLN A 73 -8.59 -0.11 21.90
CA GLN A 73 -9.49 -0.98 22.67
C GLN A 73 -9.06 -2.46 22.72
N HIS A 74 -7.83 -2.79 22.29
CA HIS A 74 -7.30 -4.16 22.30
C HIS A 74 -8.14 -5.22 21.54
N ASN A 75 -9.10 -4.80 20.71
CA ASN A 75 -9.94 -5.69 19.89
C ASN A 75 -9.18 -6.33 18.70
N CYS A 76 -7.96 -5.88 18.42
CA CYS A 76 -7.04 -6.44 17.44
C CYS A 76 -5.60 -6.26 17.94
N SER A 77 -4.60 -6.82 17.25
CA SER A 77 -3.19 -6.53 17.57
C SER A 77 -2.84 -5.07 17.26
N LEU A 78 -1.92 -4.48 18.03
CA LEU A 78 -1.43 -3.11 17.80
C LEU A 78 -0.83 -2.97 16.39
N THR A 79 -0.17 -4.02 15.90
CA THR A 79 0.38 -4.06 14.54
C THR A 79 -0.68 -3.94 13.46
N THR A 80 -1.81 -4.62 13.63
CA THR A 80 -2.96 -4.51 12.72
C THR A 80 -3.59 -3.12 12.80
N TRP A 81 -3.73 -2.57 13.99
CA TRP A 81 -4.27 -1.22 14.18
C TRP A 81 -3.39 -0.14 13.52
N ILE A 82 -2.07 -0.19 13.75
CA ILE A 82 -1.10 0.70 13.09
C ILE A 82 -1.14 0.53 11.57
N PHE A 83 -1.20 -0.72 11.09
CA PHE A 83 -1.28 -1.01 9.65
C PHE A 83 -2.50 -0.34 8.99
N LEU A 84 -3.66 -0.36 9.66
CA LEU A 84 -4.88 0.29 9.17
C LEU A 84 -4.73 1.82 9.09
N ILE A 85 -4.06 2.42 10.08
CA ILE A 85 -3.75 3.86 10.07
C ILE A 85 -2.83 4.19 8.88
N VAL A 86 -1.75 3.44 8.69
CA VAL A 86 -0.82 3.60 7.56
C VAL A 86 -1.57 3.50 6.24
N LYS A 87 -2.35 2.44 6.06
CA LYS A 87 -3.12 2.20 4.82
C LYS A 87 -4.05 3.36 4.52
N SER A 88 -4.79 3.83 5.52
CA SER A 88 -5.71 4.96 5.37
C SER A 88 -4.97 6.23 4.96
N ARG A 89 -3.85 6.55 5.63
CA ARG A 89 -3.05 7.74 5.32
C ARG A 89 -2.44 7.71 3.93
N VAL A 90 -1.90 6.55 3.52
CA VAL A 90 -1.36 6.36 2.16
C VAL A 90 -2.45 6.55 1.12
N ILE A 91 -3.64 5.96 1.32
CA ILE A 91 -4.79 6.14 0.42
C ILE A 91 -5.20 7.61 0.33
N ASP A 92 -5.26 8.31 1.46
CA ASP A 92 -5.65 9.72 1.47
C ASP A 92 -4.62 10.60 0.74
N LYS A 93 -3.32 10.33 0.88
CA LYS A 93 -2.29 10.99 0.07
C LYS A 93 -2.38 10.66 -1.41
N TYR A 94 -2.66 9.41 -1.79
CA TYR A 94 -2.92 9.09 -3.20
C TYR A 94 -4.13 9.85 -3.75
N ARG A 95 -5.20 9.99 -2.96
CA ARG A 95 -6.40 10.77 -3.35
C ARG A 95 -6.09 12.26 -3.49
N GLU A 96 -5.29 12.82 -2.58
CA GLU A 96 -4.81 14.20 -2.65
C GLU A 96 -4.00 14.46 -3.92
N ILE A 97 -2.97 13.64 -4.17
CA ILE A 97 -2.15 13.73 -5.38
C ILE A 97 -3.02 13.62 -6.63
N THR A 98 -3.92 12.64 -6.68
CA THR A 98 -4.82 12.45 -7.84
C THR A 98 -5.73 13.65 -8.07
N ARG A 99 -6.26 14.29 -7.01
CA ARG A 99 -7.07 15.51 -7.13
C ARG A 99 -6.24 16.68 -7.67
N ILE A 100 -5.03 16.87 -7.14
CA ILE A 100 -4.12 17.93 -7.58
C ILE A 100 -3.73 17.72 -9.06
N THR A 101 -3.37 16.50 -9.46
CA THR A 101 -3.05 16.18 -10.86
C THR A 101 -4.23 16.45 -11.79
N LYS A 102 -5.46 16.10 -11.41
CA LYS A 102 -6.65 16.40 -12.22
C LYS A 102 -6.87 17.90 -12.41
N ILE A 103 -6.68 18.68 -11.35
CA ILE A 103 -6.83 20.15 -11.39
C ILE A 103 -5.72 20.76 -12.26
N SER A 104 -4.48 20.27 -12.12
CA SER A 104 -3.34 20.72 -12.93
C SER A 104 -3.56 20.42 -14.41
N VAL A 105 -3.97 19.20 -14.79
CA VAL A 105 -4.26 18.85 -16.19
C VAL A 105 -5.33 19.76 -16.79
N LEU A 106 -6.41 20.05 -16.05
CA LEU A 106 -7.44 21.00 -16.48
C LEU A 106 -6.87 22.42 -16.61
N SER A 107 -5.99 22.84 -15.71
CA SER A 107 -5.41 24.19 -15.73
C SER A 107 -4.39 24.39 -16.85
N THR A 108 -3.62 23.35 -17.22
CA THR A 108 -2.66 23.41 -18.33
C THR A 108 -3.35 23.57 -19.69
N ASP A 109 -4.58 23.05 -19.84
CA ASP A 109 -5.40 23.29 -21.04
C ASP A 109 -5.93 24.74 -21.12
N PHE A 110 -6.05 25.45 -19.99
CA PHE A 110 -6.47 26.86 -19.95
C PHE A 110 -5.31 27.88 -19.93
N LEU A 111 -4.08 27.46 -19.62
CA LEU A 111 -2.92 28.35 -19.44
C LEU A 111 -1.91 28.33 -20.61
N LYS A 112 -2.35 28.04 -21.83
CA LYS A 112 -1.56 28.37 -23.04
C LYS A 112 -1.51 29.88 -23.36
N SER A 113 -1.97 30.73 -22.45
CA SER A 113 -1.81 32.17 -22.53
C SER A 113 -1.50 32.73 -21.15
N ASN A 114 -0.45 33.54 -21.09
CA ASN A 114 0.10 34.34 -20.00
C ASN A 114 1.16 33.71 -19.09
N GLU A 115 2.36 34.27 -19.27
CA GLU A 115 3.53 34.17 -18.43
C GLU A 115 3.35 34.93 -17.09
N GLU A 116 4.26 34.62 -16.17
CA GLU A 116 4.67 35.39 -14.99
C GLU A 116 3.69 35.51 -13.81
N ASN A 117 3.81 34.58 -12.85
CA ASN A 117 3.73 34.96 -11.43
C ASN A 117 4.54 33.99 -10.54
N GLU A 118 5.78 34.36 -10.23
CA GLU A 118 6.56 33.81 -9.13
C GLU A 118 5.97 34.31 -7.80
N HIS A 119 5.31 33.42 -7.04
CA HIS A 119 5.37 33.34 -5.57
C HIS A 119 4.14 32.61 -5.03
N SER A 120 4.29 31.29 -4.96
CA SER A 120 3.65 30.34 -4.05
C SER A 120 3.77 29.03 -4.79
N SER A 121 4.95 28.41 -4.80
CA SER A 121 5.06 27.08 -5.41
C SER A 121 4.19 26.17 -4.55
N PRO A 122 3.05 25.66 -5.05
CA PRO A 122 2.55 24.42 -4.48
C PRO A 122 3.69 23.42 -4.70
N LEU A 123 3.89 22.47 -3.79
CA LEU A 123 4.63 21.27 -4.14
C LEU A 123 3.83 20.58 -5.25
N ILE A 124 4.03 21.02 -6.49
CA ILE A 124 3.57 20.34 -7.67
C ILE A 124 4.45 19.11 -7.69
N LEU A 125 3.93 18.03 -7.10
CA LEU A 125 4.33 16.67 -7.43
C LEU A 125 3.98 16.51 -8.91
N HIS A 126 4.84 17.06 -9.76
CA HIS A 126 4.80 16.86 -11.18
C HIS A 126 5.30 15.44 -11.40
N VAL A 127 4.44 14.46 -11.11
CA VAL A 127 4.40 13.25 -11.91
C VAL A 127 3.84 13.71 -13.26
N SER A 128 4.65 14.48 -13.99
CA SER A 128 4.39 14.84 -15.38
C SER A 128 4.60 13.57 -16.18
N ARG A 129 3.62 12.65 -16.10
CA ARG A 129 3.59 11.55 -17.04
C ARG A 129 3.18 12.12 -18.37
N THR A 130 3.98 11.86 -19.39
CA THR A 130 3.60 12.24 -20.75
C THR A 130 2.31 11.52 -21.15
N ALA A 131 1.60 12.04 -22.15
CA ALA A 131 0.38 11.39 -22.64
C ALA A 131 0.67 9.94 -23.10
N GLU A 132 1.85 9.73 -23.66
CA GLU A 132 2.40 8.44 -24.06
C GLU A 132 2.59 7.52 -22.86
N GLU A 133 3.17 7.99 -21.76
CA GLU A 133 3.35 7.19 -20.55
C GLU A 133 2.01 6.78 -19.91
N VAL A 134 1.03 7.70 -19.88
CA VAL A 134 -0.31 7.38 -19.39
C VAL A 134 -0.97 6.33 -20.28
N PHE A 135 -0.83 6.45 -21.60
CA PHE A 135 -1.34 5.48 -22.55
C PHE A 135 -0.68 4.10 -22.37
N MET A 136 0.64 4.04 -22.28
CA MET A 136 1.39 2.81 -22.07
C MET A 136 1.02 2.11 -20.75
N ILE A 137 0.80 2.88 -19.68
CA ILE A 137 0.35 2.32 -18.39
C ILE A 137 -1.07 1.76 -18.50
N ARG A 138 -1.99 2.49 -19.14
CA ARG A 138 -3.37 2.01 -19.33
C ARG A 138 -3.40 0.74 -20.15
N GLU A 139 -2.60 0.67 -21.20
CA GLU A 139 -2.51 -0.50 -22.06
C GLU A 139 -1.88 -1.68 -21.31
N SER A 140 -0.81 -1.45 -20.54
CA SER A 140 -0.21 -2.46 -19.67
C SER A 140 -1.20 -3.02 -18.65
N ILE A 141 -2.02 -2.15 -18.04
CA ILE A 141 -3.08 -2.58 -17.10
C ILE A 141 -4.12 -3.44 -17.82
N ARG A 142 -4.57 -3.04 -19.03
CA ARG A 142 -5.52 -3.84 -19.81
C ARG A 142 -4.98 -5.23 -20.11
N GLN A 143 -3.72 -5.33 -20.53
CA GLN A 143 -3.07 -6.60 -20.81
C GLN A 143 -2.94 -7.48 -19.57
N ILE A 144 -2.57 -6.90 -18.43
CA ILE A 144 -2.50 -7.63 -17.14
C ILE A 144 -3.89 -8.16 -16.76
N VAL A 145 -4.94 -7.33 -16.84
CA VAL A 145 -6.30 -7.73 -16.48
C VAL A 145 -6.80 -8.85 -17.40
N ALA A 146 -6.57 -8.74 -18.71
CA ALA A 146 -6.91 -9.79 -19.66
C ALA A 146 -6.18 -11.11 -19.36
N ALA A 147 -4.88 -11.06 -19.05
CA ALA A 147 -4.11 -12.24 -18.68
C ALA A 147 -4.58 -12.88 -17.37
N ILE A 148 -5.02 -12.09 -16.38
CA ILE A 148 -5.62 -12.60 -15.15
C ILE A 148 -6.94 -13.31 -15.46
N GLN A 149 -7.80 -12.71 -16.29
CA GLN A 149 -9.06 -13.33 -16.69
C GLN A 149 -8.84 -14.65 -17.44
N GLU A 150 -7.90 -14.68 -18.38
CA GLU A 150 -7.51 -15.90 -19.11
C GLU A 150 -6.99 -16.99 -18.16
N TYR A 151 -6.13 -16.62 -17.22
CA TYR A 151 -5.65 -17.56 -16.18
C TYR A 151 -6.82 -18.14 -15.39
N LEU A 152 -7.75 -17.31 -14.92
CA LEU A 152 -8.90 -17.77 -14.13
C LEU A 152 -9.81 -18.70 -14.93
N SER A 153 -10.02 -18.45 -16.22
CA SER A 153 -10.86 -19.29 -17.09
C SER A 153 -10.21 -20.63 -17.44
N THR A 154 -8.88 -20.71 -17.47
CA THR A 154 -8.14 -21.91 -17.88
C THR A 154 -7.80 -22.85 -16.72
N HIS A 155 -7.82 -22.36 -15.48
CA HIS A 155 -7.41 -23.12 -14.31
C HIS A 155 -8.59 -23.62 -13.48
N ALA A 156 -8.44 -24.79 -12.86
CA ALA A 156 -9.45 -25.38 -11.99
C ALA A 156 -9.73 -24.48 -10.76
N ASN A 157 -10.98 -24.49 -10.29
CA ASN A 157 -11.45 -23.69 -9.15
C ASN A 157 -11.29 -22.17 -9.37
N ALA A 158 -11.75 -21.68 -10.51
CA ALA A 158 -11.69 -20.27 -10.90
C ALA A 158 -12.17 -19.32 -9.79
N GLU A 159 -13.28 -19.64 -9.13
CA GLU A 159 -13.85 -18.77 -8.08
C GLU A 159 -12.96 -18.69 -6.83
N ARG A 160 -12.41 -19.83 -6.39
CA ARG A 160 -11.44 -19.87 -5.28
C ARG A 160 -10.17 -19.09 -5.64
N ASN A 161 -9.65 -19.32 -6.84
CA ASN A 161 -8.43 -18.66 -7.28
C ASN A 161 -8.64 -17.15 -7.43
N ARG A 162 -9.79 -16.72 -7.96
CA ARG A 162 -10.20 -15.32 -8.03
C ARG A 162 -10.23 -14.68 -6.65
N LYS A 163 -10.85 -15.34 -5.67
CA LYS A 163 -10.91 -14.86 -4.28
C LYS A 163 -9.52 -14.71 -3.68
N ILE A 164 -8.64 -15.70 -3.85
CA ILE A 164 -7.26 -15.65 -3.36
C ILE A 164 -6.48 -14.49 -4.02
N LEU A 165 -6.56 -14.35 -5.35
CA LEU A 165 -5.87 -13.29 -6.07
C LEU A 165 -6.38 -11.90 -5.69
N HIS A 166 -7.69 -11.72 -5.53
CA HIS A 166 -8.28 -10.47 -5.05
C HIS A 166 -7.74 -10.10 -3.66
N MET A 167 -7.82 -11.03 -2.70
CA MET A 167 -7.36 -10.77 -1.35
C MET A 167 -5.87 -10.47 -1.26
N VAL A 168 -5.04 -11.15 -2.04
CA VAL A 168 -3.58 -10.99 -1.97
C VAL A 168 -3.08 -9.82 -2.81
N LEU A 169 -3.58 -9.65 -4.04
CA LEU A 169 -3.05 -8.67 -5.00
C LEU A 169 -3.74 -7.30 -4.92
N ASP A 170 -5.04 -7.25 -4.59
CA ASP A 170 -5.80 -6.00 -4.50
C ASP A 170 -5.85 -5.48 -3.06
N GLU A 171 -6.19 -6.36 -2.11
CA GLU A 171 -6.41 -5.95 -0.71
C GLU A 171 -5.14 -5.96 0.15
N GLY A 172 -4.13 -6.75 -0.24
CA GLY A 172 -2.83 -6.88 0.42
C GLY A 172 -2.79 -7.86 1.60
N HIS A 173 -3.76 -8.78 1.69
CA HIS A 173 -3.79 -9.81 2.74
C HIS A 173 -2.66 -10.82 2.59
N THR A 174 -2.28 -11.44 3.71
CA THR A 174 -1.30 -12.53 3.72
C THR A 174 -1.86 -13.80 3.08
N LEU A 175 -0.97 -14.69 2.63
CA LEU A 175 -1.36 -15.99 2.09
C LEU A 175 -2.15 -16.84 3.09
N LYS A 176 -1.92 -16.67 4.40
CA LYS A 176 -2.64 -17.38 5.45
C LYS A 176 -4.08 -16.90 5.56
N GLU A 177 -4.29 -15.59 5.60
CA GLU A 177 -5.63 -14.98 5.66
C GLU A 177 -6.45 -15.31 4.40
N ALA A 178 -5.83 -15.19 3.22
CA ALA A 178 -6.46 -15.55 1.96
C ALA A 178 -6.84 -17.04 1.89
N ALA A 179 -5.98 -17.93 2.42
CA ALA A 179 -6.24 -19.36 2.48
C ALA A 179 -7.42 -19.71 3.40
N ILE A 180 -7.48 -19.10 4.59
CA ILE A 180 -8.60 -19.26 5.53
C ILE A 180 -9.90 -18.80 4.87
N ALA A 181 -9.92 -17.61 4.28
CA ALA A 181 -11.11 -17.06 3.62
C ALA A 181 -11.54 -17.85 2.38
N ALA A 182 -10.60 -18.48 1.67
CA ALA A 182 -10.87 -19.31 0.48
C ALA A 182 -11.13 -20.79 0.80
N GLY A 183 -11.08 -21.19 2.09
CA GLY A 183 -11.30 -22.57 2.52
C GLY A 183 -10.23 -23.54 2.02
N CYS A 184 -8.97 -23.09 1.89
CA CYS A 184 -7.85 -23.94 1.42
C CYS A 184 -6.61 -23.83 2.31
N SER A 185 -5.56 -24.59 1.99
CA SER A 185 -4.28 -24.48 2.70
C SER A 185 -3.45 -23.29 2.22
N ALA A 186 -2.58 -22.77 3.08
CA ALA A 186 -1.66 -21.68 2.74
C ALA A 186 -0.71 -22.06 1.58
N ALA A 187 -0.37 -23.34 1.45
CA ALA A 187 0.43 -23.86 0.33
C ALA A 187 -0.30 -23.71 -1.00
N VAL A 188 -1.61 -24.01 -1.04
CA VAL A 188 -2.45 -23.83 -2.24
C VAL A 188 -2.58 -22.36 -2.58
N ALA A 189 -2.86 -21.48 -1.61
CA ALA A 189 -2.91 -20.03 -1.86
C ALA A 189 -1.59 -19.50 -2.43
N GLY A 190 -0.46 -19.92 -1.86
CA GLY A 190 0.87 -19.58 -2.37
C GLY A 190 1.12 -20.10 -3.78
N TYR A 191 0.68 -21.32 -4.09
CA TYR A 191 0.78 -21.88 -5.45
C TYR A 191 -0.06 -21.09 -6.46
N VAL A 192 -1.31 -20.74 -6.12
CA VAL A 192 -2.20 -19.96 -6.99
C VAL A 192 -1.57 -18.61 -7.33
N VAL A 193 -1.08 -17.87 -6.34
CA VAL A 193 -0.44 -16.56 -6.57
C VAL A 193 0.80 -16.71 -7.45
N ARG A 194 1.68 -17.67 -7.17
CA ARG A 194 2.91 -17.88 -7.97
C ARG A 194 2.61 -18.31 -9.39
N SER A 195 1.67 -19.24 -9.59
CA SER A 195 1.29 -19.71 -10.92
C SER A 195 0.63 -18.61 -11.74
N ALA A 196 -0.28 -17.82 -11.15
CA ALA A 196 -0.87 -16.66 -11.80
C ALA A 196 0.19 -15.62 -12.20
N GLN A 197 1.11 -15.26 -11.30
CA GLN A 197 2.20 -14.34 -11.61
C GLN A 197 3.11 -14.87 -12.72
N MET A 198 3.44 -16.16 -12.71
CA MET A 198 4.25 -16.79 -13.76
C MET A 198 3.53 -16.75 -15.11
N TYR A 199 2.22 -17.04 -15.12
CA TYR A 199 1.38 -16.99 -16.31
C TYR A 199 1.33 -15.57 -16.91
N ILE A 200 1.03 -14.56 -16.10
CA ILE A 200 0.98 -13.15 -16.51
C ILE A 200 2.34 -12.70 -17.05
N ARG A 201 3.45 -13.03 -16.36
CA ARG A 201 4.80 -12.68 -16.82
C ARG A 201 5.21 -13.38 -18.12
N LYS A 202 4.65 -14.55 -18.41
CA LYS A 202 4.87 -15.23 -19.69
C LYS A 202 4.11 -14.48 -20.79
N LYS A 203 2.82 -14.19 -20.57
CA LYS A 203 1.97 -13.47 -21.52
C LYS A 203 2.42 -12.04 -21.82
N LEU A 204 2.99 -11.33 -20.85
CA LEU A 204 3.51 -9.96 -21.07
C LEU A 204 4.90 -9.93 -21.74
N ARG A 205 5.52 -11.09 -21.98
CA ARG A 205 6.81 -11.21 -22.68
C ARG A 205 6.65 -11.71 -24.12
N GLU A 206 5.50 -12.28 -24.45
CA GLU A 206 5.07 -12.64 -25.80
C GLU A 206 4.48 -11.41 -26.49
#